data_AF-A0A075FQW2-F1
#
_entry.id   AF-A0A075FQW2-F1
#
_cell.length_a   1.000
_cell.length_b   1.000
_cell.length_c   1.000
_cell.angle_alpha   90.00
_cell.angle_beta   90.00
_cell.angle_gamma   90.00
#
_symmetry.space_group_name_H-M   'P 1'
#
loop_
_entity.id
_entity.type
_entity.pdbx_description
1 polymer ?
#
loop_
_entity_poly.entity_id
_entity_poly.type
_entity_poly.pdbx_seq_one_letter_code
_entity_poly.pdbx_strand_id
1 'polypeptide(L)'
;MDVGFIINGLIAGLIATGAMSILQVPMYRKWGMTSVLEWHENQVITSKFIKKNPEELLIPSFLFHLLHGGLGGIAFVIVVSIIDFQVSYLISGTVLGFLFALVVLIIHEPITKVKPLEHPLGNIPVIGSFVNHAIYGAALGYFLIIL
;
A
#
# COMPACT_ATOMS: atom_id res chain seq x y z
N MET A 1 6.91 -19.39 14.99
CA MET A 1 7.22 -18.65 13.74
C MET A 1 8.71 -18.42 13.71
N ASP A 2 9.38 -18.85 12.63
CA ASP A 2 10.82 -18.67 12.47
C ASP A 2 11.16 -17.23 12.05
N VAL A 3 12.34 -16.75 12.44
CA VAL A 3 12.83 -15.41 12.10
C VAL A 3 12.98 -15.27 10.57
N GLY A 4 13.38 -16.34 9.88
CA GLY A 4 13.44 -16.38 8.42
C GLY A 4 12.08 -16.09 7.77
N PHE A 5 11.00 -16.63 8.33
CA PHE A 5 9.65 -16.39 7.80
C PHE A 5 9.20 -14.91 7.95
N ILE A 6 9.59 -14.26 9.05
CA ILE A 6 9.35 -12.82 9.26
C ILE A 6 10.14 -12.00 8.24
N ILE A 7 11.39 -12.36 7.99
CA ILE A 7 12.26 -11.70 6.99
C ILE A 7 11.67 -11.88 5.59
N ASN A 8 11.19 -13.08 5.23
CA ASN A 8 10.53 -13.32 3.95
C ASN A 8 9.27 -12.46 3.80
N GLY A 9 8.48 -12.30 4.86
CA GLY A 9 7.35 -11.36 4.89
C GLY A 9 7.75 -9.92 4.61
N LEU A 10 8.81 -9.43 5.27
CA LEU A 10 9.35 -8.09 5.02
C LEU A 10 9.80 -7.90 3.57
N ILE A 11 10.60 -8.83 3.03
CA ILE A 11 11.11 -8.78 1.66
C ILE A 11 9.95 -8.83 0.65
N ALA A 12 9.01 -9.76 0.82
CA ALA A 12 7.85 -9.88 -0.03
C ALA A 12 6.99 -8.59 0.00
N GLY A 13 6.80 -7.98 1.17
CA GLY A 13 6.10 -6.72 1.33
C GLY A 13 6.78 -5.55 0.60
N LEU A 14 8.11 -5.44 0.67
CA LEU A 14 8.87 -4.42 -0.06
C LEU A 14 8.75 -4.61 -1.59
N ILE A 15 8.88 -5.84 -2.07
CA ILE A 15 8.73 -6.16 -3.50
C ILE A 15 7.30 -5.86 -3.97
N ALA A 16 6.30 -6.26 -3.19
CA ALA A 16 4.90 -6.01 -3.50
C ALA A 16 4.57 -4.52 -3.61
N THR A 17 5.12 -3.68 -2.72
CA THR A 17 4.97 -2.23 -2.82
C THR A 17 5.67 -1.66 -4.05
N GLY A 18 6.82 -2.21 -4.43
CA GLY A 18 7.46 -1.88 -5.71
C GLY A 18 6.55 -2.20 -6.92
N ALA A 19 5.95 -3.40 -6.94
CA ALA A 19 5.04 -3.82 -8.01
C ALA A 19 3.81 -2.90 -8.12
N MET A 20 3.18 -2.59 -6.99
CA MET A 20 2.08 -1.63 -6.90
C MET A 20 2.48 -0.23 -7.40
N SER A 21 3.67 0.23 -6.99
CA SER A 21 4.18 1.56 -7.33
C SER A 21 4.40 1.75 -8.83
N ILE A 22 4.83 0.71 -9.54
CA ILE A 22 5.00 0.76 -11.01
C ILE A 22 3.68 1.13 -11.70
N LEU A 23 2.54 0.62 -11.21
CA LEU A 23 1.22 0.92 -11.78
C LEU A 23 0.67 2.28 -11.36
N GLN A 24 1.14 2.79 -10.22
CA GLN A 24 0.78 4.13 -9.72
C GLN A 24 1.53 5.25 -10.47
N VAL A 25 2.74 5.01 -10.98
CA VAL A 25 3.52 6.02 -11.73
C VAL A 25 2.74 6.62 -12.91
N PRO A 26 2.09 5.86 -13.80
CA PRO A 26 1.24 6.42 -14.86
C PRO A 26 0.12 7.33 -14.36
N MET A 27 -0.56 6.95 -13.26
CA MET A 27 -1.62 7.76 -12.67
C MET A 27 -1.07 9.10 -12.17
N TYR A 28 0.00 9.03 -11.38
CA TYR A 28 0.72 10.19 -10.88
C TYR A 28 1.18 11.13 -12.01
N ARG A 29 1.77 10.58 -13.08
CA ARG A 29 2.24 11.38 -14.22
C ARG A 29 1.10 12.07 -14.96
N LYS A 30 -0.08 11.45 -15.03
CA LYS A 30 -1.22 11.98 -15.79
C LYS A 30 -2.06 12.98 -14.99
N TRP A 31 -2.24 12.75 -13.70
CA TRP A 31 -3.20 13.50 -12.88
C TRP A 31 -2.61 14.05 -11.57
N GLY A 32 -1.30 13.92 -11.35
CA GLY A 32 -0.63 14.42 -10.16
C GLY A 32 -0.82 13.54 -8.92
N MET A 33 -0.28 14.01 -7.79
CA MET A 33 -0.21 13.23 -6.55
C MET A 33 -1.58 12.81 -6.00
N THR A 34 -2.57 13.68 -6.11
CA THR A 34 -3.94 13.42 -5.60
C THR A 34 -4.62 12.25 -6.30
N SER A 35 -4.13 11.83 -7.47
CA SER A 35 -4.66 10.65 -8.17
C SER A 35 -4.29 9.32 -7.54
N VAL A 36 -3.26 9.28 -6.68
CA VAL A 36 -2.79 8.09 -5.99
C VAL A 36 -2.99 8.29 -4.49
N LEU A 37 -4.11 7.78 -3.97
CA LEU A 37 -4.58 8.07 -2.60
C LEU A 37 -3.49 7.81 -1.54
N GLU A 38 -2.94 6.61 -1.55
CA GLU A 38 -1.87 6.19 -0.63
C GLU A 38 -0.60 7.04 -0.77
N TRP A 39 -0.22 7.51 -1.96
CA TRP A 39 0.94 8.42 -2.07
C TRP A 39 0.62 9.81 -1.53
N HIS A 40 -0.57 10.32 -1.79
CA HIS A 40 -1.04 11.60 -1.25
C HIS A 40 -1.07 11.58 0.29
N GLU A 41 -1.58 10.50 0.89
CA GLU A 41 -1.55 10.29 2.34
C GLU A 41 -0.13 10.27 2.89
N ASN A 42 0.75 9.47 2.27
CA ASN A 42 2.15 9.41 2.67
C ASN A 42 2.83 10.78 2.57
N GLN A 43 2.51 11.58 1.56
CA GLN A 43 3.05 12.92 1.39
C GLN A 43 2.57 13.90 2.47
N VAL A 44 1.28 13.86 2.81
CA VAL A 44 0.72 14.72 3.87
C VAL A 44 1.16 14.28 5.26
N ILE A 45 1.35 12.99 5.51
CA ILE A 45 1.89 12.52 6.78
C ILE A 45 3.37 12.92 6.91
N THR A 46 4.16 12.65 5.86
CA THR A 46 5.60 12.94 5.85
C THR A 46 5.85 14.44 6.00
N SER A 47 5.03 15.30 5.40
CA SER A 47 5.12 16.75 5.57
C SER A 47 4.90 17.21 7.01
N LYS A 48 3.98 16.58 7.75
CA LYS A 48 3.75 16.87 9.17
C LYS A 48 4.95 16.48 10.03
N PHE A 49 5.62 15.36 9.72
CA PHE A 49 6.81 14.93 10.45
C PHE A 49 8.06 15.76 10.12
N ILE A 50 8.31 16.01 8.83
CA ILE A 50 9.53 16.70 8.35
C ILE A 50 9.38 18.23 8.36
N LYS A 51 8.15 18.74 8.51
CA LYS A 51 7.82 20.18 8.54
C LYS A 51 8.24 20.93 7.26
N LYS A 52 8.06 20.27 6.10
CA LYS A 52 8.28 20.85 4.77
C LYS A 52 7.01 20.76 3.92
N ASN A 53 6.96 21.52 2.83
CA ASN A 53 5.83 21.41 1.92
C ASN A 53 5.72 19.99 1.34
N PRO A 54 4.52 19.41 1.24
CA PRO A 54 4.32 18.07 0.68
C PRO A 54 5.01 17.89 -0.67
N GLU A 55 4.91 18.89 -1.56
CA GLU A 55 5.47 18.86 -2.93
C GLU A 55 6.99 18.64 -2.96
N GLU A 56 7.71 19.02 -1.90
CA GLU A 56 9.16 18.83 -1.78
C GLU A 56 9.56 17.43 -1.27
N LEU A 57 8.57 16.60 -0.89
CA LEU A 57 8.78 15.38 -0.12
C LEU A 57 8.50 14.10 -0.91
N LEU A 58 8.63 14.11 -2.23
CA LEU A 58 8.36 12.94 -3.06
C LEU A 58 9.18 11.71 -2.62
N ILE A 59 10.50 11.84 -2.50
CA ILE A 59 11.39 10.72 -2.13
C ILE A 59 11.11 10.24 -0.70
N PRO A 60 11.10 11.11 0.34
CA PRO A 60 10.76 10.67 1.70
C PRO A 60 9.39 9.98 1.80
N SER A 61 8.38 10.47 1.08
CA SER A 61 7.04 9.88 1.08
C SER A 61 7.02 8.50 0.43
N PHE A 62 7.82 8.30 -0.62
CA PHE A 62 7.98 6.99 -1.25
C PHE A 62 8.72 5.99 -0.35
N LEU A 63 9.76 6.43 0.37
CA LEU A 63 10.43 5.58 1.36
C LEU A 63 9.48 5.19 2.49
N PHE A 64 8.62 6.12 2.92
CA PHE A 64 7.59 5.85 3.91
C PHE A 64 6.56 4.84 3.38
N HIS A 65 6.16 4.95 2.11
CA HIS A 65 5.29 3.97 1.45
C HIS A 65 5.91 2.57 1.42
N LEU A 66 7.19 2.45 1.04
CA LEU A 66 7.94 1.18 1.09
C LEU A 66 7.99 0.60 2.51
N LEU A 67 8.25 1.43 3.52
CA LEU A 67 8.30 0.99 4.92
C LEU A 67 6.97 0.35 5.35
N HIS A 68 5.83 1.03 5.09
CA HIS A 68 4.52 0.47 5.42
C HIS A 68 4.21 -0.81 4.63
N GLY A 69 4.63 -0.85 3.37
CA GLY A 69 4.57 -2.04 2.54
C GLY A 69 5.26 -3.26 3.14
N GLY A 70 6.49 -3.05 3.59
CA GLY A 70 7.28 -4.06 4.29
C GLY A 70 6.65 -4.48 5.62
N LEU A 71 6.19 -3.52 6.43
CA LEU A 71 5.48 -3.78 7.68
C LEU A 71 4.16 -4.55 7.45
N GLY A 72 3.45 -4.25 6.36
CA GLY A 72 2.28 -5.00 5.93
C GLY A 72 2.59 -6.46 5.61
N GLY A 73 3.75 -6.71 4.99
CA GLY A 73 4.25 -8.06 4.75
C GLY A 73 4.59 -8.82 6.04
N ILE A 74 5.20 -8.14 7.03
CA ILE A 74 5.41 -8.71 8.38
C ILE A 74 4.07 -9.04 9.05
N ALA A 75 3.11 -8.12 9.00
CA ALA A 75 1.79 -8.34 9.57
C ALA A 75 1.09 -9.54 8.90
N PHE A 76 1.21 -9.66 7.57
CA PHE A 76 0.64 -10.78 6.84
C PHE A 76 1.20 -12.14 7.30
N VAL A 77 2.53 -12.28 7.38
CA VAL A 77 3.14 -13.56 7.80
C VAL A 77 2.80 -13.93 9.25
N ILE A 78 2.66 -12.93 10.14
CA ILE A 78 2.18 -13.15 11.50
C ILE A 78 0.75 -13.71 11.47
N VAL A 79 -0.14 -13.08 10.69
CA VAL A 79 -1.55 -13.47 10.62
C VAL A 79 -1.72 -14.89 10.04
N VAL A 80 -1.06 -15.22 8.92
CA VAL A 80 -1.15 -16.56 8.32
C VAL A 80 -0.43 -17.65 9.13
N SER A 81 0.46 -17.27 10.06
CA SER A 81 1.08 -18.22 11.00
C SER A 81 0.17 -18.59 12.17
N ILE A 82 -0.84 -17.75 12.46
CA ILE A 82 -1.76 -17.92 13.60
C ILE A 82 -3.10 -18.47 13.13
N ILE A 83 -3.54 -18.05 11.94
CA ILE A 83 -4.84 -18.43 11.37
C ILE A 83 -4.60 -19.40 10.21
N ASP A 84 -5.17 -20.58 10.31
CA ASP A 84 -5.23 -21.53 9.21
C ASP A 84 -6.38 -21.17 8.26
N PHE A 85 -6.04 -20.40 7.22
CA PHE A 85 -7.02 -19.90 6.26
C PHE A 85 -7.57 -20.97 5.31
N GLN A 86 -6.97 -22.18 5.24
CA GLN A 86 -7.35 -23.23 4.30
C GLN A 86 -7.42 -22.75 2.82
N VAL A 87 -6.70 -21.67 2.49
CA VAL A 87 -6.57 -21.10 1.15
C VAL A 87 -5.11 -20.70 0.90
N SER A 88 -4.75 -20.50 -0.37
CA SER A 88 -3.38 -20.14 -0.75
C SER A 88 -2.97 -18.75 -0.23
N TYR A 89 -1.66 -18.52 -0.06
CA TYR A 89 -1.12 -17.19 0.24
C TYR A 89 -1.45 -16.15 -0.83
N LEU A 90 -1.60 -16.55 -2.09
CA LEU A 90 -2.02 -15.66 -3.17
C LEU A 90 -3.42 -15.07 -2.90
N ILE A 91 -4.39 -15.93 -2.54
CA ILE A 91 -5.76 -15.50 -2.23
C ILE A 91 -5.75 -14.66 -0.94
N SER A 92 -5.10 -15.16 0.11
CA SER A 92 -5.02 -14.49 1.41
C SER A 92 -4.39 -13.10 1.30
N GLY A 93 -3.30 -12.99 0.53
CA GLY A 93 -2.61 -11.73 0.26
C GLY A 93 -3.50 -10.77 -0.53
N THR A 94 -4.20 -11.24 -1.56
CA THR A 94 -5.13 -10.40 -2.34
C THR A 94 -6.26 -9.84 -1.46
N VAL A 95 -6.82 -10.66 -0.57
CA VAL A 95 -7.82 -10.21 0.43
C VAL A 95 -7.22 -9.15 1.34
N LEU A 96 -6.01 -9.35 1.86
CA LEU A 96 -5.31 -8.34 2.67
C LEU A 96 -5.13 -7.03 1.89
N GLY A 97 -4.77 -7.10 0.60
CA GLY A 97 -4.69 -5.95 -0.29
C GLY A 97 -6.00 -5.15 -0.30
N PHE A 98 -7.14 -5.81 -0.54
CA PHE A 98 -8.43 -5.13 -0.49
C PHE A 98 -8.74 -4.51 0.89
N LEU A 99 -8.38 -5.19 1.98
CA LEU A 99 -8.51 -4.62 3.33
C LEU A 99 -7.65 -3.36 3.49
N PHE A 100 -6.44 -3.32 2.95
CA PHE A 100 -5.61 -2.12 2.96
C PHE A 100 -6.23 -0.98 2.14
N ALA A 101 -6.77 -1.26 0.95
CA ALA A 101 -7.49 -0.24 0.17
C ALA A 101 -8.69 0.33 0.94
N LEU A 102 -9.41 -0.51 1.70
CA LEU A 102 -10.49 -0.04 2.57
C LEU A 102 -9.98 0.84 3.71
N VAL A 103 -8.86 0.46 4.33
CA VAL A 103 -8.22 1.27 5.37
C VAL A 103 -7.82 2.64 4.81
N VAL A 104 -7.14 2.68 3.65
CA VAL A 104 -6.83 3.94 2.94
C VAL A 104 -8.09 4.77 2.76
N LEU A 105 -9.16 4.18 2.22
CA LEU A 105 -10.41 4.91 1.97
C LEU A 105 -10.97 5.57 3.25
N ILE A 106 -10.88 4.89 4.39
CA ILE A 106 -11.36 5.40 5.69
C ILE A 106 -10.46 6.52 6.22
N ILE A 107 -9.14 6.39 6.09
CA ILE A 107 -8.18 7.35 6.66
C ILE A 107 -7.88 8.53 5.74
N HIS A 108 -8.25 8.45 4.45
CA HIS A 108 -7.88 9.43 3.45
C HIS A 108 -8.31 10.85 3.82
N GLU A 109 -9.61 11.07 4.00
CA GLU A 109 -10.16 12.39 4.33
C GLU A 109 -9.61 12.96 5.65
N PRO A 110 -9.55 12.21 6.76
CA PRO A 110 -8.90 12.67 7.99
C PRO A 110 -7.48 13.20 7.77
N ILE A 111 -6.69 12.52 6.93
CA ILE A 111 -5.28 12.84 6.68
C ILE A 111 -5.14 14.03 5.72
N THR A 112 -5.80 13.96 4.56
CA THR A 112 -5.56 14.83 3.40
C THR A 112 -6.56 15.97 3.25
N LYS A 113 -7.69 15.91 3.98
CA LYS A 113 -8.85 16.80 3.83
C LYS A 113 -9.53 16.74 2.46
N VAL A 114 -9.23 15.71 1.67
CA VAL A 114 -9.91 15.41 0.42
C VAL A 114 -10.83 14.23 0.64
N LYS A 115 -12.10 14.37 0.24
CA LYS A 115 -13.05 13.26 0.28
C LYS A 115 -12.77 12.29 -0.86
N PRO A 116 -12.52 10.99 -0.58
CA PRO A 116 -12.17 10.05 -1.64
C PRO A 116 -13.35 9.72 -2.58
N LEU A 117 -14.59 9.73 -2.08
CA LEU A 117 -15.80 9.45 -2.87
C LEU A 117 -16.39 10.70 -3.57
N GLU A 118 -15.95 11.89 -3.18
CA GLU A 118 -16.30 13.17 -3.82
C GLU A 118 -15.04 13.79 -4.47
N HIS A 119 -14.10 12.94 -4.92
CA HIS A 119 -12.79 13.40 -5.39
C HIS A 119 -12.90 14.20 -6.70
N PRO A 120 -12.09 15.26 -6.92
CA PRO A 120 -12.11 16.07 -8.15
C PRO A 120 -11.89 15.29 -9.46
N LEU A 121 -11.28 14.11 -9.36
CA LEU A 121 -11.04 13.19 -10.49
C LEU A 121 -12.12 12.11 -10.62
N GLY A 122 -13.27 12.29 -9.95
CA GLY A 122 -14.29 11.26 -9.78
C GLY A 122 -13.74 10.04 -9.05
N ASN A 123 -14.28 8.85 -9.35
CA ASN A 123 -13.94 7.61 -8.65
C ASN A 123 -12.59 6.99 -9.08
N ILE A 124 -11.86 7.62 -10.01
CA ILE A 124 -10.61 7.07 -10.56
C ILE A 124 -9.58 6.76 -9.46
N PRO A 125 -9.30 7.64 -8.48
CA PRO A 125 -8.30 7.36 -7.45
C PRO A 125 -8.71 6.20 -6.54
N VAL A 126 -10.01 6.06 -6.24
CA VAL A 126 -10.54 4.95 -5.44
C VAL A 126 -10.40 3.64 -6.21
N ILE A 127 -10.84 3.58 -7.46
CA ILE A 127 -10.69 2.39 -8.32
C ILE A 127 -9.20 2.03 -8.44
N GLY A 128 -8.35 3.03 -8.68
CA GLY A 128 -6.90 2.86 -8.73
C GLY A 128 -6.36 2.27 -7.43
N SER A 129 -6.75 2.79 -6.28
CA SER A 129 -6.30 2.27 -4.98
C SER A 129 -6.67 0.79 -4.79
N PHE A 130 -7.89 0.39 -5.13
CA PHE A 130 -8.32 -1.02 -5.06
C PHE A 130 -7.52 -1.92 -6.02
N VAL A 131 -7.33 -1.49 -7.27
CA VAL A 131 -6.56 -2.25 -8.27
C VAL A 131 -5.10 -2.39 -7.82
N ASN A 132 -4.48 -1.29 -7.41
CA ASN A 132 -3.10 -1.26 -6.96
C ASN A 132 -2.90 -2.15 -5.73
N HIS A 133 -3.82 -2.12 -4.76
CA HIS A 133 -3.70 -2.95 -3.57
C HIS A 133 -3.99 -4.44 -3.84
N ALA A 134 -4.86 -4.75 -4.79
CA ALA A 134 -5.02 -6.14 -5.26
C ALA A 134 -3.69 -6.67 -5.84
N ILE A 135 -2.96 -5.83 -6.59
CA ILE A 135 -1.63 -6.18 -7.12
C ILE A 135 -0.60 -6.31 -6.00
N TYR A 136 -0.60 -5.39 -5.02
CA TYR A 136 0.23 -5.53 -3.81
C TYR A 136 -0.04 -6.88 -3.12
N GLY A 137 -1.30 -7.19 -2.84
CA GLY A 137 -1.69 -8.41 -2.14
C GLY A 137 -1.32 -9.69 -2.91
N ALA A 138 -1.58 -9.71 -4.22
CA ALA A 138 -1.21 -10.83 -5.07
C ALA A 138 0.31 -11.01 -5.15
N ALA A 139 1.06 -9.92 -5.32
CA ALA A 139 2.51 -9.95 -5.33
C ALA A 139 3.06 -10.44 -3.98
N LEU A 140 2.57 -9.92 -2.85
CA LEU A 140 2.95 -10.34 -1.52
C LEU A 140 2.76 -11.85 -1.33
N GLY A 141 1.57 -12.36 -1.65
CA GLY A 141 1.27 -13.79 -1.56
C GLY A 141 2.13 -14.65 -2.49
N TYR A 142 2.37 -14.19 -3.72
CA TYR A 142 3.23 -14.88 -4.68
C TYR A 142 4.69 -14.94 -4.22
N PHE A 143 5.27 -13.80 -3.82
CA PHE A 143 6.67 -13.74 -3.39
C PHE A 143 6.90 -14.54 -2.09
N LEU A 144 5.91 -14.60 -1.19
CA LEU A 144 6.00 -15.45 -0.01
C LEU A 144 6.00 -16.95 -0.33
N ILE A 145 5.38 -17.39 -1.44
CA ILE A 145 5.41 -18.81 -1.85
C ILE A 145 6.81 -19.23 -2.32
N ILE A 146 7.56 -18.31 -2.93
CA ILE A 146 8.85 -18.62 -3.57
C ILE A 146 10.08 -18.25 -2.73
N LEU A 147 9.90 -17.50 -1.62
CA LEU A 147 10.94 -17.13 -0.65
C LEU A 147 10.96 -18.09 0.53
#